data_AF-A0A814ABQ5-F1
#
_entry.id   AF-A0A814ABQ5-F1
#
_cell.length_a   1.000
_cell.length_b   1.000
_cell.length_c   1.000
_cell.angle_alpha   90.00
_cell.angle_beta   90.00
_cell.angle_gamma   90.00
#
_symmetry.space_group_name_H-M   'P 1'
#
loop_
_entity.id
_entity.type
_entity.pdbx_description
1 polymer ?
#
loop_
_entity_poly.entity_id
_entity_poly.type
_entity_poly.pdbx_seq_one_letter_code
_entity_poly.pdbx_strand_id
1 'polypeptide(L)'
;MCYITTTAPLSISLIYQAASQTVKKGNDQQQIESFITYFTGTFLIYFNNSLSFWIYIVVSRSFRLELKNLFFKCYELIAGKQIQINTLSTT
;
A
#
# COMPACT_ATOMS: atom_id res chain seq x y z
N MET A 1 5.77 -16.67 -3.56
CA MET A 1 4.31 -16.78 -3.68
C MET A 1 3.62 -15.41 -3.74
N CYS A 2 3.75 -14.54 -2.74
CA CYS A 2 2.99 -13.29 -2.71
C CYS A 2 3.33 -12.26 -3.82
N TYR A 3 4.58 -12.23 -4.30
CA TYR A 3 4.97 -11.40 -5.44
C TYR A 3 4.19 -11.80 -6.69
N ILE A 4 4.19 -13.09 -7.04
CA ILE A 4 3.50 -13.62 -8.23
C ILE A 4 1.99 -13.35 -8.16
N THR A 5 1.37 -13.53 -6.98
CA THR A 5 -0.08 -13.27 -6.82
C THR A 5 -0.46 -11.80 -6.92
N THR A 6 0.48 -10.88 -6.72
CA THR A 6 0.21 -9.43 -6.79
C THR A 6 0.61 -8.81 -8.14
N THR A 7 1.59 -9.37 -8.85
CA THR A 7 1.98 -8.89 -10.20
C THR A 7 1.32 -9.64 -11.35
N ALA A 8 1.05 -10.95 -11.23
CA ALA A 8 0.45 -11.71 -12.34
C ALA A 8 -0.93 -11.19 -12.79
N PRO A 9 -1.84 -10.75 -11.89
CA PRO A 9 -3.11 -10.17 -12.30
C PRO A 9 -2.95 -8.97 -13.26
N LEU A 10 -1.92 -8.15 -13.06
CA LEU A 10 -1.67 -6.96 -13.89
C LEU A 10 -1.27 -7.33 -15.30
N SER A 11 -0.36 -8.29 -15.43
CA SER A 11 0.07 -8.79 -16.74
C SER A 11 -1.10 -9.40 -17.50
N ILE A 12 -1.98 -10.14 -16.80
CA ILE A 12 -3.18 -10.74 -17.39
C ILE A 12 -4.17 -9.65 -17.83
N SER A 13 -4.41 -8.62 -17.01
CA SER A 13 -5.34 -7.54 -17.37
C SER A 13 -4.86 -6.74 -18.59
N LEU A 14 -3.54 -6.51 -18.71
CA LEU A 14 -2.95 -5.81 -19.85
C LEU A 14 -3.02 -6.62 -21.14
N ILE A 15 -2.75 -7.92 -21.08
CA ILE A 15 -2.89 -8.82 -22.25
C ILE A 15 -4.35 -8.89 -22.69
N TYR A 16 -5.28 -9.00 -21.75
CA TYR A 16 -6.71 -9.01 -22.04
C TYR A 16 -7.18 -7.69 -22.67
N GLN A 17 -6.72 -6.54 -22.17
CA GLN A 17 -6.98 -5.25 -22.80
C GLN A 17 -6.42 -5.16 -24.22
N ALA A 18 -5.18 -5.58 -24.43
CA ALA A 18 -4.54 -5.58 -25.75
C ALA A 18 -5.29 -6.48 -26.76
N ALA A 19 -5.75 -7.65 -26.33
CA ALA A 19 -6.48 -8.59 -27.18
C ALA A 19 -7.92 -8.15 -27.49
N SER A 20 -8.54 -7.33 -26.63
CA SER A 20 -9.95 -6.95 -26.73
C SER A 20 -10.19 -5.54 -27.27
N GLN A 21 -9.15 -4.86 -27.78
CA GLN A 21 -9.26 -3.48 -28.29
C GLN A 21 -10.24 -3.32 -29.46
N THR A 22 -10.46 -4.37 -30.25
CA THR A 22 -11.31 -4.35 -31.45
C THR A 22 -12.76 -4.80 -31.19
N VAL A 23 -13.07 -5.25 -29.97
CA VAL A 23 -14.40 -5.76 -29.62
C VAL A 23 -15.29 -4.61 -29.16
N LYS A 24 -16.49 -4.48 -29.74
CA LYS A 24 -17.52 -3.53 -29.27
C LYS A 24 -18.04 -4.01 -27.91
N LYS A 25 -17.69 -3.28 -26.84
CA LYS A 25 -18.08 -3.62 -25.46
C LYS A 25 -19.35 -2.88 -25.06
N GLY A 26 -20.22 -3.55 -24.31
CA GLY A 26 -21.36 -2.91 -23.65
C GLY A 26 -20.90 -2.04 -22.46
N ASN A 27 -21.78 -1.15 -21.99
CA ASN A 27 -21.49 -0.26 -20.86
C ASN A 27 -21.03 -1.02 -19.59
N ASP A 28 -21.65 -2.15 -19.28
CA ASP A 28 -21.31 -2.95 -18.09
C ASP A 28 -19.91 -3.56 -18.19
N GLN A 29 -19.51 -4.03 -19.38
CA GLN A 29 -18.16 -4.55 -19.62
C GLN A 29 -17.10 -3.47 -19.48
N GLN A 30 -17.37 -2.24 -19.94
CA GLN A 30 -16.43 -1.12 -19.78
C GLN A 30 -16.24 -0.75 -18.30
N GLN A 31 -17.30 -0.79 -17.49
CA GLN A 31 -17.21 -0.51 -16.06
C GLN A 31 -16.40 -1.58 -15.33
N ILE A 32 -16.64 -2.85 -15.62
CA ILE A 32 -15.90 -3.98 -15.03
C ILE A 32 -14.41 -3.89 -15.39
N GLU A 33 -14.08 -3.62 -16.65
CA GLU A 33 -12.68 -3.48 -17.07
C GLU A 33 -11.98 -2.28 -16.44
N SER A 34 -12.69 -1.16 -16.29
CA SER A 34 -12.16 0.03 -15.61
C SER A 34 -11.86 -0.27 -14.14
N PHE A 35 -12.76 -0.98 -13.45
CA PHE A 35 -12.55 -1.42 -12.09
C PHE A 35 -11.36 -2.38 -11.97
N ILE A 36 -11.28 -3.40 -12.84
CA ILE A 36 -10.16 -4.35 -12.86
C ILE A 36 -8.86 -3.60 -13.12
N THR A 37 -8.82 -2.67 -14.06
CA THR A 37 -7.62 -1.90 -14.38
C THR A 37 -7.16 -1.07 -13.18
N TYR A 38 -8.09 -0.40 -12.49
CA TYR A 38 -7.80 0.37 -11.29
C TYR A 38 -7.31 -0.53 -10.14
N PHE A 39 -8.02 -1.62 -9.86
CA PHE A 39 -7.69 -2.56 -8.79
C PHE A 39 -6.32 -3.20 -9.01
N THR A 40 -6.03 -3.54 -10.25
CA THR A 40 -4.81 -4.27 -10.60
C THR A 40 -3.61 -3.34 -10.79
N GLY A 41 -3.81 -2.19 -11.44
CA GLY A 41 -2.77 -1.19 -11.70
C GLY A 41 -2.42 -0.32 -10.49
N THR A 42 -3.36 -0.07 -9.60
CA THR A 42 -3.14 0.77 -8.42
C THR A 42 -3.03 -0.08 -7.17
N PHE A 43 -4.11 -0.73 -6.77
CA PHE A 43 -4.19 -1.37 -5.46
C PHE A 43 -3.18 -2.52 -5.31
N LEU A 44 -3.13 -3.46 -6.25
CA LEU A 44 -2.22 -4.61 -6.14
C LEU A 44 -0.73 -4.25 -6.25
N ILE A 45 -0.36 -3.26 -7.07
CA ILE A 45 1.03 -2.81 -7.18
C ILE A 45 1.50 -2.12 -5.90
N TYR A 46 0.73 -1.18 -5.36
CA TYR A 46 1.09 -0.49 -4.12
C TYR A 46 1.06 -1.46 -2.93
N PHE A 47 0.10 -2.38 -2.91
CA PHE A 47 0.05 -3.42 -1.89
C PHE A 47 1.30 -4.31 -1.93
N ASN A 48 1.75 -4.75 -3.12
CA ASN A 48 3.00 -5.51 -3.28
C ASN A 48 4.22 -4.77 -2.72
N ASN A 49 4.37 -3.47 -3.05
CA ASN A 49 5.46 -2.66 -2.52
C ASN A 49 5.45 -2.59 -0.98
N SER A 50 4.25 -2.50 -0.38
CA SER A 50 4.12 -2.51 1.09
C SER A 50 4.25 -3.91 1.70
N LEU A 51 4.13 -4.96 0.90
CA LEU A 51 3.98 -6.33 1.38
C LEU A 51 5.21 -6.82 2.15
N SER A 52 6.41 -6.46 1.69
CA SER A 52 7.66 -6.81 2.37
C SER A 52 7.67 -6.30 3.81
N PHE A 53 7.20 -5.06 4.04
CA PHE A 53 7.08 -4.48 5.37
C PHE A 53 6.12 -5.30 6.26
N TRP A 54 4.94 -5.65 5.74
CA TRP A 54 3.98 -6.48 6.47
C TRP A 54 4.51 -7.88 6.77
N ILE A 55 5.21 -8.51 5.82
CA ILE A 55 5.86 -9.80 6.03
C ILE A 55 6.90 -9.71 7.15
N TYR A 56 7.74 -8.67 7.17
CA TYR A 56 8.73 -8.49 8.23
C TYR A 56 8.09 -8.26 9.60
N ILE A 57 6.96 -7.56 9.68
CA ILE A 57 6.18 -7.45 10.92
C ILE A 57 5.70 -8.82 11.40
N VAL A 58 5.17 -9.66 10.52
CA VAL A 58 4.62 -10.97 10.92
C VAL A 58 5.72 -11.95 11.31
N VAL A 59 6.76 -12.06 10.49
CA VAL A 59 7.78 -13.12 10.60
C VAL A 59 8.88 -12.76 11.59
N SER A 60 9.40 -11.53 11.58
CA SER A 60 10.57 -11.17 12.37
C SER A 60 10.20 -10.58 13.73
N ARG A 61 10.59 -11.27 14.81
CA ARG A 61 10.44 -10.75 16.18
C ARG A 61 11.36 -9.56 16.44
N SER A 62 12.59 -9.59 15.94
CA SER A 62 13.57 -8.50 16.09
C SER A 62 13.07 -7.22 15.42
N PHE A 63 12.53 -7.34 14.20
CA PHE A 63 11.95 -6.20 13.48
C PHE A 63 10.82 -5.53 14.27
N ARG A 64 9.93 -6.32 14.88
CA ARG A 64 8.83 -5.78 15.73
C ARG A 64 9.33 -5.02 16.95
N LEU A 65 10.42 -5.46 17.57
CA LEU A 65 11.01 -4.79 18.73
C LEU A 65 11.63 -3.43 18.33
N GLU A 66 12.39 -3.41 17.24
CA GLU A 66 12.95 -2.18 16.68
C GLU A 66 11.86 -1.20 16.24
N LEU A 67 10.81 -1.69 15.58
CA LEU A 67 9.68 -0.89 15.15
C LEU A 67 8.96 -0.26 16.36
N LYS A 68 8.71 -1.02 17.44
CA LYS A 68 8.16 -0.47 18.68
C LYS A 68 9.05 0.61 19.28
N ASN A 69 10.35 0.38 19.36
CA ASN A 69 11.29 1.37 19.88
C ASN A 69 11.31 2.65 19.02
N LEU A 70 11.21 2.51 17.70
CA LEU A 70 11.09 3.66 16.79
C LEU A 70 9.82 4.46 17.08
N PHE A 71 8.66 3.79 17.20
CA PHE A 71 7.40 4.45 17.52
C PHE A 71 7.44 5.17 18.87
N PHE A 72 8.02 4.56 19.91
CA PHE A 72 8.19 5.19 21.21
C PHE A 72 9.05 6.46 21.12
N LYS A 73 10.21 6.39 20.44
CA LYS A 73 11.09 7.56 20.26
C LYS A 73 10.42 8.68 19.47
N CYS A 74 9.67 8.34 18.42
CA CYS A 74 8.90 9.33 17.67
C CYS A 74 7.81 9.98 18.53
N TYR A 75 7.11 9.18 19.35
CA TYR A 75 6.09 9.70 20.26
C TYR A 75 6.69 10.64 21.31
N GLU A 76 7.80 10.26 21.93
CA GLU A 76 8.52 11.11 22.90
C GLU A 76 8.99 12.42 22.27
N LEU A 77 9.49 12.39 21.03
CA LEU A 77 9.87 13.59 20.29
C LEU A 77 8.68 14.52 20.04
N ILE A 78 7.53 13.98 19.66
CA ILE A 78 6.33 14.78 19.38
C ILE A 78 5.72 15.33 20.67
N ALA A 79 5.58 14.50 21.70
CA ALA A 79 5.06 14.88 23.00
C ALA A 79 5.98 15.89 23.71
N GLY A 80 7.29 15.68 23.68
CA GLY A 80 8.28 16.61 24.22
C GLY A 80 8.27 17.96 23.49
N LYS A 81 8.05 17.96 22.17
CA LYS A 81 7.92 19.19 21.38
C LYS A 81 6.62 19.94 21.71
N GLN A 82 5.52 19.26 22.01
CA GLN A 82 4.28 19.90 22.48
C GLN A 82 4.44 20.55 23.87
N ILE A 83 5.17 19.90 24.79
CA ILE A 83 5.42 20.43 26.13
C ILE A 83 6.19 21.76 26.06
N GLN A 84 7.22 21.84 25.21
CA GLN A 84 8.01 23.08 25.04
C GLN A 84 7.21 24.25 24.44
N ILE A 85 6.34 23.97 23.46
CA ILE A 85 5.50 25.00 22.83
C ILE A 85 4.49 25.56 23.85
N ASN A 86 3.87 24.70 24.66
CA ASN A 86 2.88 25.13 25.65
C ASN A 86 3.51 25.97 26.77
N THR A 87 4.75 25.69 27.19
CA THR A 87 5.45 26.51 28.19
C THR A 87 5.85 27.90 27.69
N LEU A 88 6.11 28.05 26.39
CA LEU A 88 6.47 29.32 25.76
C LEU A 88 5.26 30.24 25.50
N SER A 89 4.05 29.69 25.38
CA SER A 89 2.81 30.46 25.20
C SER A 89 2.17 30.97 26.50
N THR A 90 2.63 30.47 27.66
CA THR A 90 2.12 30.84 28.99
C THR A 90 2.96 31.89 29.73
N THR A 91 4.05 32.33 29.14
CA THR A 91 4.86 33.50 29.55
C THR A 91 4.57 34.67 28.64
#